data_AF-A0A822B341-F1
#
_entry.id   AF-A0A822B341-F1
#
_cell.length_a   1.000
_cell.length_b   1.000
_cell.length_c   1.000
_cell.angle_alpha   90.00
_cell.angle_beta   90.00
_cell.angle_gamma   90.00
#
_symmetry.space_group_name_H-M   'P 1'
#
loop_
_entity.id
_entity.type
_entity.pdbx_description
1 polymer ?
#
loop_
_entity_poly.entity_id
_entity_poly.type
_entity_poly.pdbx_seq_one_letter_code
_entity_poly.pdbx_strand_id
1 'polypeptide(L)'
;MFRAGQDLKLLFLDSRVAQITGYEPQDLVDRSLYHYVHTQDLMALRWAHQVLLTKGQVTTRYYRFLAKNGGWIWMQSYATLVHNNRSSRPEVIVSVNYALSDVEAKHLKLSIDQIENSPSDYIRSAQTLAVNLID
;
A
#
# COMPACT_ATOMS: atom_id res chain seq x y z
N MET A 1 -11.72 -0.34 2.45
CA MET A 1 -11.77 -1.58 1.65
C MET A 1 -10.87 -1.40 0.45
N PHE A 2 -10.18 -2.44 -0.02
CA PHE A 2 -9.53 -2.43 -1.33
C PHE A 2 -9.94 -3.63 -2.17
N ARG A 3 -9.76 -3.53 -3.49
CA ARG A 3 -9.75 -4.66 -4.42
C ARG A 3 -8.36 -4.79 -5.05
N ALA A 4 -7.91 -6.02 -5.25
CA ALA A 4 -6.62 -6.30 -5.84
C ALA A 4 -6.69 -7.50 -6.80
N GLY A 5 -5.75 -7.57 -7.74
CA GLY A 5 -5.49 -8.78 -8.50
C GLY A 5 -4.91 -9.90 -7.62
N GLN A 6 -4.81 -11.12 -8.16
CA GLN A 6 -4.21 -12.27 -7.47
C GLN A 6 -2.71 -12.08 -7.14
N ASP A 7 -2.05 -11.08 -7.71
CA ASP A 7 -0.68 -10.66 -7.43
C ASP A 7 -0.61 -9.54 -6.35
N LEU A 8 -1.74 -9.24 -5.71
CA LEU A 8 -1.95 -8.11 -4.80
C LEU A 8 -1.68 -6.74 -5.44
N LYS A 9 -1.71 -6.62 -6.77
CA LYS A 9 -1.75 -5.33 -7.46
C LYS A 9 -3.07 -4.64 -7.15
N LEU A 10 -3.01 -3.45 -6.55
CA LEU A 10 -4.17 -2.71 -6.09
C LEU A 10 -4.96 -2.16 -7.29
N LEU A 11 -6.24 -2.51 -7.37
CA LEU A 11 -7.14 -2.12 -8.46
C LEU A 11 -8.11 -1.03 -8.03
N PHE A 12 -8.45 -0.98 -6.75
CA PHE A 12 -9.37 -0.01 -6.19
C PHE A 12 -9.13 0.16 -4.69
N LEU A 13 -9.22 1.39 -4.19
CA LEU A 13 -9.24 1.70 -2.77
C LEU A 13 -10.35 2.70 -2.46
N ASP A 14 -10.95 2.56 -1.28
CA ASP A 14 -11.86 3.55 -0.70
C ASP A 14 -11.12 4.88 -0.41
N SER A 15 -11.79 6.02 -0.60
CA SER A 15 -11.20 7.36 -0.43
C SER A 15 -10.69 7.63 0.98
N ARG A 16 -11.19 6.92 2.00
CA ARG A 16 -10.69 7.03 3.39
C ARG A 16 -9.22 6.65 3.53
N VAL A 17 -8.62 5.96 2.55
CA VAL A 17 -7.19 5.63 2.58
C VAL A 17 -6.33 6.89 2.69
N ALA A 18 -6.73 8.01 2.09
CA ALA A 18 -6.00 9.27 2.15
C ALA A 18 -5.90 9.81 3.58
N GLN A 19 -7.00 9.78 4.32
CA GLN A 19 -7.02 10.25 5.71
C GLN A 19 -6.19 9.36 6.65
N ILE A 20 -6.11 8.07 6.33
CA ILE A 20 -5.41 7.07 7.16
C ILE A 20 -3.92 7.10 6.87
N THR A 21 -3.52 6.97 5.60
CA THR A 21 -2.12 6.72 5.19
C THR A 21 -1.41 7.95 4.63
N GLY A 22 -2.15 9.00 4.28
CA GLY A 22 -1.65 10.15 3.54
C GLY A 22 -1.56 9.95 2.03
N TYR A 23 -1.77 8.73 1.51
CA TYR A 23 -1.79 8.46 0.07
C TYR A 23 -3.18 8.63 -0.51
N GLU A 24 -3.27 9.33 -1.64
CA GLU A 24 -4.49 9.32 -2.43
C GLU A 24 -4.68 7.93 -3.07
N PRO A 25 -5.93 7.48 -3.32
CA PRO A 25 -6.18 6.19 -3.97
C PRO A 25 -5.37 6.01 -5.27
N GLN A 26 -5.25 7.05 -6.08
CA GLN A 26 -4.49 7.04 -7.33
C GLN A 26 -2.97 6.85 -7.14
N ASP A 27 -2.42 7.19 -5.97
CA ASP A 27 -0.99 6.96 -5.67
C ASP A 27 -0.70 5.46 -5.46
N LEU A 28 -1.72 4.69 -5.07
CA LEU A 28 -1.62 3.30 -4.67
C LEU A 28 -2.10 2.31 -5.75
N VAL A 29 -3.05 2.74 -6.58
CA VAL A 29 -3.55 1.93 -7.70
C VAL A 29 -2.40 1.57 -8.65
N ASP A 30 -2.49 0.38 -9.22
CA ASP A 30 -1.48 -0.23 -10.09
C ASP A 30 -0.14 -0.56 -9.42
N ARG A 31 -0.03 -0.41 -8.10
CA ARG A 31 1.11 -0.88 -7.31
C ARG A 31 0.72 -2.11 -6.49
N SER A 32 1.69 -2.99 -6.25
CA SER A 32 1.46 -4.16 -5.39
C SER A 32 1.42 -3.73 -3.92
N LEU A 33 0.53 -4.34 -3.12
CA LEU A 33 0.49 -4.10 -1.66
C LEU A 33 1.87 -4.29 -1.00
N TYR A 34 2.68 -5.23 -1.50
CA TYR A 34 4.04 -5.47 -0.98
C TYR A 34 4.94 -4.23 -1.02
N HIS A 35 4.68 -3.29 -1.94
CA HIS A 35 5.46 -2.05 -2.07
C HIS A 35 5.32 -1.14 -0.85
N TYR A 36 4.17 -1.21 -0.16
CA TYR A 36 3.85 -0.35 0.98
C TYR A 36 3.95 -1.08 2.32
N VAL A 37 4.50 -2.29 2.36
CA VAL A 37 4.58 -3.09 3.58
C VAL A 37 6.01 -3.07 4.11
N HIS A 38 6.14 -2.86 5.42
CA HIS A 38 7.44 -2.89 6.06
C HIS A 38 8.16 -4.22 5.79
N THR A 39 9.46 -4.15 5.47
CA THR A 39 10.27 -5.30 5.00
C THR A 39 10.23 -6.50 5.94
N GLN A 40 10.33 -6.27 7.25
CA GLN A 40 10.22 -7.30 8.28
C GLN A 40 8.87 -8.05 8.30
N ASP A 41 7.80 -7.49 7.73
CA ASP A 41 6.46 -8.08 7.74
C ASP A 41 6.14 -8.82 6.43
N LEU A 42 6.99 -8.68 5.39
CA LEU A 42 6.76 -9.23 4.05
C LEU A 42 6.60 -10.76 4.05
N MET A 43 7.39 -11.48 4.84
CA MET A 43 7.31 -12.95 4.90
C MET A 43 5.96 -13.41 5.47
N ALA A 44 5.49 -12.77 6.54
CA ALA A 44 4.19 -13.09 7.13
C ALA A 44 3.04 -12.74 6.17
N LEU A 45 3.12 -11.59 5.50
CA LEU A 45 2.13 -11.20 4.49
C LEU A 45 2.13 -12.17 3.30
N ARG A 46 3.30 -12.62 2.84
CA ARG A 46 3.43 -13.61 1.76
C ARG A 46 2.80 -14.94 2.12
N TRP A 47 2.97 -15.39 3.36
CA TRP A 47 2.31 -16.60 3.83
C TRP A 47 0.78 -16.43 3.85
N ALA A 48 0.27 -15.31 4.37
CA ALA A 48 -1.15 -15.01 4.33
C ALA A 48 -1.70 -14.94 2.89
N HIS A 49 -0.93 -14.36 1.97
CA HIS A 49 -1.27 -14.33 0.55
C HIS A 49 -1.38 -15.74 -0.06
N GLN A 50 -0.43 -16.64 0.25
CA GLN A 50 -0.50 -18.03 -0.20
C GLN A 50 -1.74 -18.75 0.36
N VAL A 51 -2.08 -18.52 1.63
CA VAL A 51 -3.29 -19.07 2.24
C VAL A 51 -4.54 -18.54 1.54
N LEU A 52 -4.60 -17.23 1.24
CA LEU A 52 -5.69 -16.63 0.49
C LEU A 52 -5.91 -17.29 -0.88
N LEU A 53 -4.84 -17.49 -1.64
CA LEU A 53 -4.91 -18.10 -2.97
C LEU A 53 -5.29 -19.58 -2.94
N THR A 54 -4.93 -20.30 -1.88
CA THR A 54 -5.18 -21.75 -1.78
C THR A 54 -6.47 -22.11 -1.03
N LYS A 55 -6.93 -21.25 -0.12
CA LYS A 55 -8.10 -21.50 0.75
C LYS A 55 -9.25 -20.53 0.50
N GLY A 56 -9.05 -19.51 -0.32
CA GLY A 56 -10.07 -18.53 -0.71
C GLY A 56 -10.30 -17.41 0.29
N GLN A 57 -9.78 -17.50 1.53
CA GLN A 57 -9.90 -16.46 2.54
C GLN A 57 -8.74 -16.49 3.53
N VAL A 58 -8.41 -15.34 4.10
CA VAL A 58 -7.38 -15.24 5.14
C VAL A 58 -7.62 -14.03 6.04
N THR A 59 -7.19 -14.15 7.29
CA THR A 59 -6.90 -13.00 8.16
C THR A 59 -5.40 -12.86 8.28
N THR A 60 -4.85 -11.68 7.99
CA THR A 60 -3.42 -11.44 8.13
C THR A 60 -3.02 -11.37 9.61
N ARG A 61 -1.73 -11.58 9.88
CA ARG A 61 -1.12 -11.02 11.10
C ARG A 61 -1.18 -9.50 11.04
N TYR A 62 -0.92 -8.84 12.17
CA TYR A 62 -0.67 -7.40 12.15
C TYR A 62 0.59 -7.12 11.34
N TYR A 63 0.49 -6.14 10.44
CA TYR A 63 1.59 -5.71 9.60
C TYR A 63 1.63 -4.19 9.54
N ARG A 64 2.80 -3.64 9.24
CA ARG A 64 3.01 -2.19 9.13
C ARG A 64 2.88 -1.76 7.68
N PHE A 65 1.94 -0.87 7.42
CA PHE A 65 1.80 -0.18 6.15
C PHE A 65 2.51 1.16 6.22
N LEU A 66 3.43 1.40 5.29
CA LEU A 66 4.24 2.61 5.21
C LEU A 66 3.34 3.80 4.86
N ALA A 67 3.36 4.86 5.67
CA ALA A 67 2.57 6.07 5.42
C ALA A 67 3.31 7.02 4.46
N LYS A 68 2.60 7.86 3.71
CA LYS A 68 3.19 8.67 2.63
C LYS A 68 4.37 9.53 3.06
N ASN A 69 4.25 10.15 4.23
CA ASN A 69 5.20 11.14 4.71
C ASN A 69 6.20 10.58 5.73
N GLY A 70 6.38 9.26 5.79
CA GLY A 70 7.26 8.58 6.74
C GLY A 70 6.50 7.84 7.83
N GLY A 71 7.19 6.92 8.50
CA GLY A 71 6.57 6.06 9.51
C GLY A 71 5.66 4.99 8.93
N TRP A 72 4.79 4.44 9.77
CA TRP A 72 3.85 3.38 9.40
C TRP A 72 2.58 3.40 10.23
N ILE A 73 1.60 2.59 9.80
CA ILE A 73 0.35 2.32 10.49
C ILE A 73 0.24 0.81 10.67
N TRP A 74 -0.12 0.36 11.87
CA TRP A 74 -0.47 -1.04 12.09
C TRP A 74 -1.79 -1.37 11.43
N MET A 75 -1.83 -2.44 10.65
CA MET A 75 -3.02 -2.91 9.95
C MET A 75 -3.27 -4.40 10.15
N GLN A 76 -4.55 -4.78 10.10
CA GLN A 76 -4.99 -6.15 9.88
C GLN A 76 -5.97 -6.21 8.71
N SER A 77 -5.80 -7.20 7.84
CA SER A 77 -6.66 -7.40 6.69
C SER A 77 -7.42 -8.72 6.77
N TYR A 78 -8.68 -8.66 6.40
CA TYR A 78 -9.56 -9.80 6.17
C TYR A 78 -9.84 -9.84 4.67
N ALA A 79 -9.21 -10.79 3.99
CA ALA A 79 -9.24 -10.88 2.54
C ALA A 79 -9.94 -12.14 2.07
N THR A 80 -10.65 -12.02 0.95
CA THR A 80 -11.37 -13.11 0.28
C THR A 80 -11.10 -13.07 -1.21
N LEU A 81 -10.76 -14.22 -1.79
CA LEU A 81 -10.62 -14.42 -3.23
C LEU A 81 -12.00 -14.72 -3.81
N VAL A 82 -12.55 -13.74 -4.53
CA VAL A 82 -13.88 -13.83 -5.12
C VAL A 82 -13.76 -14.36 -6.54
N HIS A 83 -14.36 -15.53 -6.76
CA HIS A 83 -14.41 -16.19 -8.06
C HIS A 83 -15.59 -15.65 -8.87
N ASN A 84 -15.37 -15.33 -10.15
CA ASN A 84 -16.44 -14.90 -11.04
C ASN A 84 -16.87 -16.05 -11.96
N ASN A 85 -17.75 -16.92 -11.46
CA ASN A 85 -18.20 -18.09 -12.24
C ASN A 85 -19.18 -17.75 -13.36
N ARG A 86 -19.59 -16.47 -13.51
CA ARG A 86 -20.60 -16.04 -14.49
C ARG A 86 -20.01 -15.33 -15.71
N SER A 87 -18.72 -14.98 -15.67
CA SER A 87 -18.02 -14.32 -16.79
C SER A 87 -16.54 -14.69 -16.77
N SER A 88 -15.85 -14.64 -17.91
CA SER A 88 -14.39 -14.84 -18.02
C SER A 88 -13.56 -13.73 -17.33
N ARG A 89 -14.16 -12.94 -16.45
CA ARG A 89 -13.48 -11.87 -15.72
C ARG A 89 -12.51 -12.50 -14.71
N PRO A 90 -11.32 -11.91 -14.53
CA PRO A 90 -10.32 -12.43 -13.60
C PRO A 90 -10.84 -12.42 -12.17
N GLU A 91 -10.39 -13.38 -11.38
CA GLU A 91 -10.65 -13.43 -9.94
C GLU A 91 -10.07 -12.20 -9.25
N VAL A 92 -10.79 -11.72 -8.24
CA VAL A 92 -10.42 -10.49 -7.53
C VAL A 92 -10.32 -10.77 -6.04
N ILE A 93 -9.29 -10.21 -5.42
CA ILE A 93 -9.19 -10.16 -3.96
C ILE A 93 -10.01 -8.96 -3.47
N VAL A 94 -10.92 -9.19 -2.54
CA VAL A 94 -11.63 -8.14 -1.81
C VAL A 94 -11.13 -8.16 -0.37
N SER A 95 -10.70 -7.01 0.15
CA SER A 95 -10.16 -6.90 1.51
C SER A 95 -10.81 -5.80 2.34
N VAL A 96 -11.20 -6.16 3.56
CA VAL A 96 -11.52 -5.23 4.65
C VAL A 96 -10.26 -5.03 5.48
N ASN A 97 -9.83 -3.79 5.64
CA ASN A 97 -8.57 -3.45 6.32
C ASN A 97 -8.89 -2.57 7.52
N TYR A 98 -8.38 -2.97 8.68
CA TYR A 98 -8.49 -2.26 9.94
C TYR A 98 -7.17 -1.57 10.23
N ALA A 99 -7.18 -0.25 10.30
CA ALA A 99 -6.09 0.51 10.90
C ALA A 99 -6.19 0.37 12.43
N LEU A 100 -5.10 -0.08 13.04
CA LEU A 100 -4.99 -0.40 14.47
C LEU A 100 -4.23 0.67 15.24
N SER A 101 -3.57 1.58 14.54
CA SER A 101 -2.83 2.71 15.10
C SER A 101 -3.00 3.95 14.23
N ASP A 102 -2.63 5.12 14.77
CA ASP A 102 -2.26 6.27 13.95
C ASP A 102 -0.87 6.05 13.31
N VAL A 103 -0.37 7.06 12.59
CA VAL A 103 0.99 7.01 12.03
C VAL A 103 2.04 7.07 13.14
N GLU A 104 2.78 5.98 13.29
CA GLU A 104 3.91 5.83 14.20
C GLU A 104 5.23 6.21 13.52
N ALA A 105 6.21 6.70 14.29
CA ALA A 105 7.57 6.97 13.83
C ALA A 105 7.67 7.83 12.54
N LYS A 106 6.84 8.88 12.43
CA LYS A 106 6.73 9.80 11.27
C LYS A 106 8.06 10.31 10.70
N HIS A 107 9.10 10.41 11.53
CA HIS A 107 10.43 10.89 11.13
C HIS A 107 11.26 9.84 10.38
N LEU A 108 10.92 8.56 10.47
CA LEU A 108 11.64 7.49 9.79
C LEU A 108 11.16 7.35 8.34
N LYS A 109 12.10 7.24 7.43
CA LYS A 109 11.88 6.97 6.01
C LYS A 109 12.38 5.57 5.71
N LEU A 110 11.47 4.69 5.29
CA LEU A 110 11.69 3.26 5.13
C LEU A 110 11.53 2.80 3.67
N SER A 111 11.02 3.67 2.80
CA SER A 111 10.98 3.47 1.35
C SER A 111 11.35 4.74 0.59
N ILE A 112 11.70 4.59 -0.69
CA ILE A 112 12.04 5.69 -1.60
C ILE A 112 10.85 6.64 -1.75
N ASP A 113 9.64 6.11 -1.91
CA ASP A 113 8.42 6.91 -2.01
C ASP A 113 8.22 7.84 -0.82
N GLN A 114 8.62 7.44 0.39
CA GLN A 114 8.48 8.30 1.56
C GLN A 114 9.46 9.48 1.56
N ILE A 115 10.57 9.37 0.81
CA ILE A 115 11.58 10.41 0.63
C ILE A 115 11.10 11.39 -0.45
N GLU A 116 10.75 10.88 -1.63
CA GLU A 116 10.35 11.71 -2.79
C GLU A 116 9.11 12.60 -2.51
N ASN A 117 8.28 12.20 -1.55
CA ASN A 117 7.11 12.97 -1.11
C ASN A 117 7.40 13.98 0.02
N SER A 118 8.66 14.21 0.39
CA SER A 118 9.03 15.21 1.40
C SER A 118 8.94 16.64 0.84
N PRO A 119 8.35 17.62 1.55
CA PRO A 119 8.32 19.02 1.11
C PRO A 119 9.70 19.60 0.79
N SER A 120 10.75 19.12 1.46
CA SER A 120 12.14 19.52 1.24
C SER A 120 12.69 19.11 -0.14
N ASP A 121 12.18 18.04 -0.75
CA ASP A 121 12.65 17.57 -2.05
C ASP A 121 11.99 18.29 -3.22
N TYR A 122 10.83 18.93 -3.00
CA TYR A 122 10.26 19.88 -3.97
C TYR A 122 11.19 21.08 -4.16
N ILE A 123 11.82 21.56 -3.09
CA ILE A 123 12.80 22.66 -3.15
C ILE A 123 14.07 22.19 -3.87
N ARG A 124 14.55 20.97 -3.58
CA ARG A 124 15.77 20.43 -4.18
C ARG A 124 15.61 20.13 -5.67
N SER A 125 14.49 19.54 -6.08
CA SER A 125 14.15 19.28 -7.49
C SER A 125 13.90 20.56 -8.28
N ALA A 126 13.19 21.55 -7.69
CA ALA A 126 13.01 22.87 -8.30
C ALA A 126 14.33 23.64 -8.45
N GLN A 127 15.24 23.54 -7.48
CA GLN A 127 16.58 24.14 -7.57
C GLN A 127 17.44 23.48 -8.66
N THR A 128 17.42 22.15 -8.80
CA THR A 128 18.15 21.45 -9.86
C THR A 128 17.61 21.79 -11.26
N LEU A 129 16.29 21.90 -11.41
CA LEU A 129 15.66 22.33 -12.67
C LEU A 129 15.98 23.79 -13.02
N ALA A 130 16.03 24.68 -12.02
CA ALA A 130 16.38 26.09 -12.22
C ALA A 130 17.85 26.27 -12.65
N VAL A 131 18.78 25.46 -12.11
CA VAL A 131 20.20 25.50 -12.52
C VAL A 131 20.39 25.05 -13.97
N ASN A 132 19.66 24.03 -14.42
CA ASN A 132 19.76 23.50 -15.79
C ASN A 132 19.08 24.36 -16.88
N LEU A 133 18.43 25.47 -16.51
CA LEU A 133 17.78 26.40 -17.44
C LEU A 133 18.59 27.70 -17.64
N ILE A 134 19.73 27.84 -16.95
CA ILE A 134 20.59 29.03 -16.96
C ILE A 134 21.93 28.73 -17.67
N ASP A 135 22.18 27.48 -18.05
CA ASP A 135 23.27 27.03 -18.92
C ASP A 135 22.74 26.61 -20.31
#